data_AF-A0A4V1T2M2-F1
#
_entry.id   AF-A0A4V1T2M2-F1
#
_cell.length_a   1.000
_cell.length_b   1.000
_cell.length_c   1.000
_cell.angle_alpha   90.00
_cell.angle_beta   90.00
_cell.angle_gamma   90.00
#
_symmetry.space_group_name_H-M   'P 1'
#
loop_
_entity.id
_entity.type
_entity.pdbx_description
1 polymer ?
#
loop_
_entity_poly.entity_id
_entity_poly.type
_entity_poly.pdbx_seq_one_letter_code
_entity_poly.pdbx_strand_id
1 'polypeptide(L)'
;MFTFEPGFNAKITTETQTENWEIYADGHNQNYFYSKETGAAAYFINTGSSFYFTSFYGEQNTLLYYFFLAAYHINFSAEVEINDEFPLSINPKPKRWLQDVVAPFYRFTSYNYQSNCLTTSGGLTIFSKGSEQVFKTKKQFFEAQISICEQKITGFNISINYKKISIKW
;
A
#
# COMPACT_ATOMS: atom_id res chain seq x y z
N MET A 1 -17.93 4.23 -9.96
CA MET A 1 -17.24 3.03 -9.51
C MET A 1 -15.83 3.04 -10.12
N PHE A 2 -14.78 2.98 -9.30
CA PHE A 2 -13.40 2.91 -9.75
C PHE A 2 -13.15 1.52 -10.36
N THR A 3 -12.59 1.43 -11.57
CA THR A 3 -12.23 0.12 -12.15
C THR A 3 -10.76 0.07 -12.57
N PHE A 4 -9.97 -0.65 -11.77
CA PHE A 4 -8.63 -1.09 -12.15
C PHE A 4 -8.80 -2.34 -13.00
N GLU A 5 -8.90 -2.18 -14.31
CA GLU A 5 -9.06 -3.29 -15.26
C GLU A 5 -7.72 -3.71 -15.87
N PRO A 6 -7.57 -4.97 -16.29
CA PRO A 6 -6.44 -5.42 -17.08
C PRO A 6 -6.20 -4.53 -18.30
N GLY A 7 -4.92 -4.19 -18.56
CA GLY A 7 -4.53 -3.24 -19.62
C GLY A 7 -4.42 -1.78 -19.16
N PHE A 8 -4.74 -1.47 -17.90
CA PHE A 8 -4.33 -0.22 -17.27
C PHE A 8 -2.79 -0.10 -17.31
N ASN A 9 -2.29 1.05 -17.77
CA ASN A 9 -0.87 1.38 -17.81
C ASN A 9 -0.65 2.75 -17.19
N ALA A 10 0.28 2.87 -16.24
CA ALA A 10 0.66 4.13 -15.63
C ALA A 10 2.18 4.26 -15.50
N LYS A 11 2.69 5.46 -15.78
CA LYS A 11 4.10 5.79 -15.56
C LYS A 11 4.21 6.61 -14.28
N ILE A 12 4.77 6.02 -13.26
CA ILE A 12 4.93 6.60 -11.94
C ILE A 12 6.34 7.16 -11.81
N THR A 13 6.45 8.44 -11.52
CA THR A 13 7.76 9.12 -11.47
C THR A 13 7.93 9.89 -10.17
N THR A 14 9.14 9.81 -9.61
CA THR A 14 9.66 10.68 -8.54
C THR A 14 10.92 11.37 -9.04
N GLU A 15 11.53 12.22 -8.21
CA GLU A 15 12.82 12.86 -8.54
C GLU A 15 13.95 11.85 -8.80
N THR A 16 13.86 10.62 -8.26
CA THR A 16 14.97 9.64 -8.28
C THR A 16 14.63 8.28 -8.87
N GLN A 17 13.35 7.97 -9.05
CA GLN A 17 12.87 6.67 -9.51
C GLN A 17 11.73 6.84 -10.51
N THR A 18 11.64 5.93 -11.47
CA THR A 18 10.52 5.82 -12.41
C THR A 18 10.13 4.37 -12.52
N GLU A 19 8.82 4.09 -12.48
CA GLU A 19 8.26 2.76 -12.68
C GLU A 19 7.07 2.80 -13.63
N ASN A 20 7.01 1.86 -14.56
CA ASN A 20 5.87 1.63 -15.43
C ASN A 20 5.05 0.48 -14.86
N TRP A 21 3.86 0.81 -14.38
CA TRP A 21 2.92 -0.13 -13.82
C TRP A 21 1.89 -0.55 -14.85
N GLU A 22 1.63 -1.85 -14.90
CA GLU A 22 0.58 -2.42 -15.74
C GLU A 22 -0.27 -3.39 -14.91
N ILE A 23 -1.58 -3.43 -15.19
CA ILE A 23 -2.48 -4.37 -14.51
C ILE A 23 -2.69 -5.60 -15.37
N TYR A 24 -2.47 -6.74 -14.75
CA TYR A 24 -2.66 -8.06 -15.32
C TYR A 24 -3.68 -8.86 -14.51
N ALA A 25 -4.20 -9.92 -15.11
CA ALA A 25 -4.96 -10.97 -14.43
C ALA A 25 -4.18 -12.29 -14.55
N ASP A 26 -4.10 -13.03 -13.45
CA ASP A 26 -3.46 -14.36 -13.45
C ASP A 26 -4.40 -15.47 -13.98
N GLY A 27 -3.92 -16.72 -13.98
CA GLY A 27 -4.72 -17.88 -14.42
C GLY A 27 -5.93 -18.20 -13.53
N HIS A 28 -6.08 -17.50 -12.40
CA HIS A 28 -7.22 -17.60 -11.47
C HIS A 28 -8.11 -16.35 -11.52
N ASN A 29 -7.93 -15.46 -12.50
CA ASN A 29 -8.61 -14.17 -12.64
C ASN A 29 -8.39 -13.23 -11.45
N GLN A 30 -7.24 -13.33 -10.77
CA GLN A 30 -6.84 -12.38 -9.75
C GLN A 30 -6.07 -11.23 -10.40
N ASN A 31 -6.50 -10.00 -10.14
CA ASN A 31 -5.86 -8.81 -10.69
C ASN A 31 -4.66 -8.40 -9.85
N TYR A 32 -3.60 -7.95 -10.51
CA TYR A 32 -2.41 -7.42 -9.86
C TYR A 32 -1.77 -6.29 -10.65
N PHE A 33 -1.18 -5.34 -9.93
CA PHE A 33 -0.25 -4.38 -10.50
C PHE A 33 1.11 -5.05 -10.68
N TYR A 34 1.77 -4.77 -11.81
CA TYR A 34 3.11 -5.23 -12.11
C TYR A 34 4.01 -4.06 -12.50
N SER A 35 5.19 -3.96 -11.87
CA SER A 35 6.21 -2.95 -12.17
C SER A 35 7.28 -3.54 -13.08
N LYS A 36 7.42 -3.01 -14.30
CA LYS A 36 8.36 -3.55 -15.32
C LYS A 36 9.82 -3.41 -14.91
N GLU A 37 10.16 -2.36 -14.17
CA GLU A 37 11.53 -2.01 -13.78
C GLU A 37 12.02 -2.87 -12.61
N THR A 38 11.11 -3.24 -11.71
CA THR A 38 11.46 -3.90 -10.44
C THR A 38 11.03 -5.36 -10.40
N GLY A 39 10.14 -5.79 -11.31
CA GLY A 39 9.51 -7.10 -11.28
C GLY A 39 8.53 -7.28 -10.12
N ALA A 40 8.20 -6.22 -9.38
CA ALA A 40 7.28 -6.28 -8.26
C ALA A 40 5.83 -6.49 -8.73
N ALA A 41 5.06 -7.28 -7.96
CA ALA A 41 3.67 -7.59 -8.20
C ALA A 41 2.82 -7.34 -6.93
N ALA A 42 1.70 -6.64 -7.06
CA ALA A 42 0.79 -6.33 -5.96
C ALA A 42 -0.64 -6.74 -6.33
N TYR A 43 -1.12 -7.84 -5.73
CA TYR A 43 -2.45 -8.39 -5.99
C TYR A 43 -3.51 -7.65 -5.20
N PHE A 44 -4.65 -7.39 -5.81
CA PHE A 44 -5.72 -6.63 -5.18
C PHE A 44 -7.11 -7.18 -5.52
N ILE A 45 -8.06 -6.82 -4.67
CA ILE A 45 -9.48 -7.00 -4.89
C ILE A 45 -10.13 -5.61 -4.90
N ASN A 46 -10.96 -5.37 -5.91
CA ASN A 46 -11.76 -4.15 -6.02
C ASN A 46 -13.23 -4.55 -6.19
N THR A 47 -14.05 -4.25 -5.17
CA THR A 47 -15.49 -4.54 -5.18
C THR A 47 -16.32 -3.32 -5.63
N GLY A 48 -15.67 -2.21 -5.97
CA GLY A 48 -16.27 -0.91 -6.28
C GLY A 48 -16.62 -0.06 -5.07
N SER A 49 -16.96 -0.69 -3.94
CA SER A 49 -17.15 -0.03 -2.63
C SER A 49 -15.88 -0.04 -1.78
N SER A 50 -15.03 -1.05 -1.98
CA SER A 50 -13.74 -1.20 -1.29
C SER A 50 -12.66 -1.64 -2.27
N PHE A 51 -11.44 -1.22 -1.99
CA PHE A 51 -10.23 -1.66 -2.66
C PHE A 51 -9.23 -2.11 -1.59
N TYR A 52 -8.64 -3.28 -1.74
CA TYR A 52 -7.57 -3.72 -0.84
C TYR A 52 -6.60 -4.65 -1.53
N PHE A 53 -5.35 -4.60 -1.10
CA PHE A 53 -4.34 -5.54 -1.53
C PHE A 53 -4.43 -6.85 -0.74
N THR A 54 -4.23 -7.96 -1.42
CA THR A 54 -4.21 -9.30 -0.82
C THR A 54 -2.81 -9.82 -0.62
N SER A 55 -1.87 -9.44 -1.49
CA SER A 55 -0.47 -9.84 -1.39
C SER A 55 0.45 -8.89 -2.17
N PHE A 56 1.72 -8.88 -1.77
CA PHE A 56 2.78 -8.15 -2.44
C PHE A 56 4.02 -9.04 -2.57
N TYR A 57 4.62 -9.01 -3.76
CA TYR A 57 5.85 -9.72 -4.10
C TYR A 57 6.83 -8.74 -4.73
N GLY A 58 8.01 -8.56 -4.14
CA GLY A 58 9.03 -7.65 -4.68
C GLY A 58 9.86 -6.99 -3.58
N GLU A 59 10.70 -6.04 -4.00
CA GLU A 59 11.51 -5.25 -3.06
C GLU A 59 10.70 -4.12 -2.41
N GLN A 60 11.02 -3.82 -1.14
CA GLN A 60 10.29 -2.85 -0.30
C GLN A 60 10.78 -1.39 -0.45
N ASN A 61 11.68 -1.15 -1.38
CA ASN A 61 12.25 0.16 -1.72
C ASN A 61 11.75 0.68 -3.09
N THR A 62 10.63 0.12 -3.55
CA THR A 62 10.00 0.39 -4.86
C THR A 62 8.78 1.29 -4.69
N LEU A 63 8.45 2.05 -5.73
CA LEU A 63 7.26 2.90 -5.78
C LEU A 63 5.98 2.05 -5.65
N LEU A 64 5.96 0.85 -6.24
CA LEU A 64 4.80 -0.03 -6.14
C LEU A 64 4.60 -0.54 -4.71
N TYR A 65 5.67 -0.84 -3.98
CA TYR A 65 5.57 -1.19 -2.57
C TYR A 65 5.04 -0.02 -1.72
N TYR A 66 5.47 1.20 -2.02
CA TYR A 66 4.99 2.38 -1.33
C TYR A 66 3.49 2.63 -1.58
N PHE A 67 3.03 2.35 -2.79
CA PHE A 67 1.61 2.38 -3.11
C PHE A 67 0.84 1.28 -2.39
N PHE A 68 1.38 0.06 -2.33
CA PHE A 68 0.82 -1.06 -1.56
C PHE A 68 0.62 -0.69 -0.09
N LEU A 69 1.59 -0.02 0.55
CA LEU A 69 1.43 0.46 1.93
C LEU A 69 0.38 1.56 2.05
N ALA A 70 0.43 2.56 1.16
CA ALA A 70 -0.48 3.72 1.21
C ALA A 70 -1.94 3.34 0.99
N ALA A 71 -2.20 2.35 0.13
CA ALA A 71 -3.52 1.94 -0.32
C ALA A 71 -3.86 0.50 0.11
N TYR A 72 -3.28 0.01 1.21
CA TYR A 72 -3.41 -1.39 1.63
C TYR A 72 -4.86 -1.86 1.72
N HIS A 73 -5.70 -1.06 2.37
CA HIS A 73 -7.14 -1.25 2.41
C HIS A 73 -7.81 0.12 2.40
N ILE A 74 -8.77 0.32 1.50
CA ILE A 74 -9.53 1.54 1.33
C ILE A 74 -11.01 1.15 1.22
N ASN A 75 -11.85 1.85 1.98
CA ASN A 75 -13.29 1.77 1.87
C ASN A 75 -13.79 3.13 1.41
N PHE A 76 -14.43 3.14 0.24
CA PHE A 76 -14.92 4.36 -0.40
C PHE A 76 -16.31 4.76 0.10
N SER A 77 -16.99 3.87 0.81
CA SER A 77 -18.42 3.96 1.14
C SER A 77 -18.74 4.55 2.52
N ALA A 78 -17.74 4.85 3.36
CA ALA A 78 -18.03 5.33 4.71
C ALA A 78 -16.93 6.24 5.28
N GLU A 79 -17.35 7.20 6.11
CA GLU A 79 -16.47 7.95 7.05
C GLU A 79 -15.98 7.08 8.22
N VAL A 80 -15.95 5.76 8.06
CA VAL A 80 -15.56 4.81 9.10
C VAL A 80 -14.06 4.54 8.97
N GLU A 81 -13.33 4.70 10.07
CA GLU A 81 -11.91 4.32 10.14
C GLU A 81 -11.79 2.80 9.98
N ILE A 82 -11.08 2.37 8.94
CA ILE A 82 -10.69 0.97 8.81
C ILE A 82 -9.54 0.72 9.76
N ASN A 83 -9.62 -0.38 10.50
CA ASN A 83 -8.55 -0.93 11.29
C ASN A 83 -8.26 -2.31 10.73
N ASP A 84 -7.08 -2.49 10.14
CA ASP A 84 -6.65 -3.76 9.56
C ASP A 84 -5.25 -4.12 10.08
N GLU A 85 -4.85 -5.36 9.88
CA GLU A 85 -3.51 -5.84 10.22
C GLU A 85 -2.80 -6.26 8.93
N PHE A 86 -1.63 -5.69 8.69
CA PHE A 86 -0.74 -6.14 7.64
C PHE A 86 -0.31 -7.58 7.91
N PRO A 87 -0.23 -8.46 6.88
CA PRO A 87 0.33 -9.78 7.07
C PRO A 87 1.78 -9.67 7.55
N LEU A 88 2.15 -10.50 8.53
CA LEU A 88 3.48 -10.55 9.18
C LEU A 88 4.66 -10.71 8.21
N SER A 89 4.40 -11.00 6.93
CA SER A 89 5.39 -11.07 5.85
C SER A 89 5.96 -9.70 5.42
N ILE A 90 5.42 -8.58 5.90
CA ILE A 90 5.95 -7.23 5.64
C ILE A 90 7.10 -6.95 6.62
N ASN A 91 8.24 -7.58 6.37
CA ASN A 91 9.41 -7.47 7.24
C ASN A 91 10.47 -6.56 6.59
N PRO A 92 10.81 -5.39 7.18
CA PRO A 92 11.85 -4.54 6.64
C PRO A 92 13.24 -5.09 6.96
N LYS A 93 13.86 -5.73 5.94
CA LYS A 93 15.32 -5.95 5.71
C LYS A 93 15.99 -7.29 6.13
N PRO A 94 17.10 -7.65 5.45
CA PRO A 94 17.71 -8.98 5.46
C PRO A 94 18.73 -9.12 6.59
N LYS A 95 18.28 -9.13 7.84
CA LYS A 95 19.10 -9.57 8.97
C LYS A 95 18.66 -10.97 9.41
N ARG A 96 18.92 -11.94 8.54
CA ARG A 96 18.69 -13.38 8.78
C ARG A 96 19.46 -13.94 9.99
N TRP A 97 20.55 -13.32 10.42
CA TRP A 97 21.41 -13.88 11.49
C TRP A 97 20.88 -13.69 12.91
N LEU A 98 19.91 -12.80 13.13
CA LEU A 98 19.28 -12.65 14.45
C LEU A 98 18.03 -13.54 14.59
N GLN A 99 17.55 -14.17 13.51
CA GLN A 99 16.25 -14.86 13.50
C GLN A 99 16.24 -16.19 14.26
N ASP A 100 17.39 -16.84 14.48
CA ASP A 100 17.40 -18.17 15.12
C ASP A 100 17.29 -18.13 16.66
N VAL A 101 17.41 -16.96 17.29
CA VAL A 101 17.37 -16.83 18.77
C VAL A 101 16.05 -16.22 19.29
N VAL A 102 15.30 -15.50 18.45
CA VAL A 102 14.10 -14.73 18.85
C VAL A 102 12.79 -15.26 18.27
N ALA A 103 12.84 -16.37 17.51
CA ALA A 103 11.70 -17.04 16.87
C ALA A 103 10.44 -17.25 17.75
N PRO A 104 10.50 -17.51 19.09
CA PRO A 104 9.30 -17.67 19.91
C PRO A 104 8.59 -16.34 20.26
N PHE A 105 9.22 -15.18 20.04
CA PHE A 105 8.70 -13.86 20.44
C PHE A 105 8.01 -13.09 19.30
N TYR A 106 7.87 -13.68 18.10
CA TYR A 106 7.29 -13.02 16.93
C TYR A 106 5.77 -12.80 17.00
N ARG A 107 5.06 -13.42 17.96
CA ARG A 107 3.64 -13.12 18.22
C ARG A 107 3.39 -11.82 19.02
N PHE A 108 4.44 -11.15 19.52
CA PHE A 108 4.31 -9.90 20.30
C PHE A 108 4.33 -8.62 19.45
N THR A 109 4.59 -8.74 18.15
CA THR A 109 4.66 -7.61 17.22
C THR A 109 3.49 -7.68 16.24
N SER A 110 2.63 -6.67 16.22
CA SER A 110 1.58 -6.52 15.20
C SER A 110 1.80 -5.28 14.35
N TYR A 111 1.44 -5.34 13.07
CA TYR A 111 1.55 -4.22 12.13
C TYR A 111 0.14 -3.74 11.79
N ASN A 112 -0.31 -2.70 12.48
CA ASN A 112 -1.65 -2.16 12.32
C ASN A 112 -1.67 -1.15 11.18
N TYR A 113 -2.67 -1.27 10.32
CA TYR A 113 -3.03 -0.34 9.26
C TYR A 113 -4.32 0.38 9.64
N GLN A 114 -4.33 1.69 9.43
CA GLN A 114 -5.53 2.50 9.63
C GLN A 114 -5.73 3.41 8.42
N SER A 115 -6.96 3.51 7.92
CA SER A 115 -7.30 4.44 6.84
C SER A 115 -8.64 5.13 7.06
N ASN A 116 -8.74 6.38 6.61
CA ASN A 116 -9.97 7.13 6.57
C ASN A 116 -10.10 7.86 5.22
N CYS A 117 -11.35 8.05 4.80
CA CYS A 117 -11.69 8.58 3.49
C CYS A 117 -12.52 9.85 3.67
N LEU A 118 -12.03 10.98 3.15
CA LEU A 118 -12.71 12.27 3.20
C LEU A 118 -13.18 12.68 1.80
N THR A 119 -14.49 12.88 1.65
CA THR A 119 -15.10 13.35 0.41
C THR A 119 -15.21 14.86 0.44
N THR A 120 -14.74 15.52 -0.63
CA THR A 120 -14.84 16.97 -0.82
C THR A 120 -15.47 17.28 -2.17
N SER A 121 -15.86 18.55 -2.40
CA SER A 121 -16.45 18.98 -3.68
C SER A 121 -15.54 18.77 -4.89
N GLY A 122 -14.22 18.67 -4.70
CA GLY A 122 -13.23 18.47 -5.75
C GLY A 122 -12.74 17.03 -5.92
N GLY A 123 -13.28 16.07 -5.16
CA GLY A 123 -12.86 14.67 -5.20
C GLY A 123 -12.69 14.07 -3.81
N LEU A 124 -11.97 12.95 -3.77
CA LEU A 124 -11.81 12.09 -2.61
C LEU A 124 -10.35 12.09 -2.16
N THR A 125 -10.12 12.25 -0.85
CA THR A 125 -8.79 12.13 -0.26
C THR A 125 -8.78 11.01 0.76
N ILE A 126 -7.83 10.09 0.63
CA ILE A 126 -7.63 9.00 1.57
C ILE A 126 -6.41 9.32 2.40
N PHE A 127 -6.55 9.17 3.72
CA PHE A 127 -5.45 9.24 4.67
C PHE A 127 -5.22 7.85 5.23
N SER A 128 -3.96 7.41 5.26
CA SER A 128 -3.59 6.13 5.85
C SER A 128 -2.34 6.25 6.71
N LYS A 129 -2.22 5.35 7.70
CA LYS A 129 -1.09 5.28 8.62
C LYS A 129 -0.83 3.84 9.02
N GLY A 130 0.45 3.50 9.15
CA GLY A 130 0.90 2.19 9.62
C GLY A 130 1.66 2.32 10.93
N SER A 131 1.39 1.39 11.84
CA SER A 131 2.06 1.36 13.14
C SER A 131 2.46 -0.05 13.55
N GLU A 132 3.69 -0.18 14.02
CA GLU A 132 4.20 -1.37 14.66
C GLU A 132 3.83 -1.29 16.14
N GLN A 133 3.21 -2.33 16.67
CA GLN A 133 2.92 -2.48 18.07
C GLN A 133 3.76 -3.62 18.63
N VAL A 134 4.70 -3.28 19.51
CA VAL A 134 5.54 -4.23 20.24
C VAL A 134 5.14 -4.16 21.71
N PHE A 135 4.51 -5.21 22.22
CA PHE A 135 3.86 -5.21 23.54
C PHE A 135 2.86 -4.04 23.70
N LYS A 136 3.17 -3.07 24.58
CA LYS A 136 2.35 -1.87 24.85
C LYS A 136 2.81 -0.63 24.07
N THR A 137 3.96 -0.72 23.40
CA THR A 137 4.54 0.40 22.69
C THR A 137 4.07 0.39 21.25
N LYS A 138 3.42 1.49 20.83
CA LYS A 138 3.00 1.71 19.44
C LYS A 138 3.96 2.72 18.80
N LYS A 139 4.55 2.34 17.67
CA LYS A 139 5.44 3.18 16.88
C LYS A 139 4.89 3.30 15.46
N GLN A 140 4.53 4.51 15.06
CA GLN A 140 4.14 4.79 13.68
C GLN A 140 5.37 4.68 12.77
N PHE A 141 5.23 3.98 11.63
CA PHE A 141 6.32 3.80 10.67
C PHE A 141 6.02 4.41 9.29
N PHE A 142 4.74 4.66 8.97
CA PHE A 142 4.38 5.50 7.84
C PHE A 142 3.07 6.28 8.04
N GLU A 143 2.93 7.32 7.23
CA GLU A 143 1.68 8.03 6.94
C GLU A 143 1.61 8.30 5.42
N ALA A 144 0.41 8.27 4.85
CA ALA A 144 0.20 8.54 3.45
C ALA A 144 -1.10 9.31 3.18
N GLN A 145 -1.12 10.00 2.06
CA GLN A 145 -2.27 10.68 1.51
C GLN A 145 -2.40 10.32 0.03
N ILE A 146 -3.56 9.83 -0.38
CA ILE A 146 -3.88 9.53 -1.78
C ILE A 146 -4.98 10.48 -2.22
N SER A 147 -4.78 11.14 -3.36
CA SER A 147 -5.77 12.01 -3.97
C SER A 147 -6.43 11.30 -5.14
N ILE A 148 -7.76 11.34 -5.14
CA ILE A 148 -8.59 10.74 -6.18
C ILE A 148 -9.51 11.83 -6.73
N CYS A 149 -9.44 12.08 -8.03
CA CYS A 149 -10.32 13.00 -8.75
C CYS A 149 -10.94 12.26 -9.93
N GLU A 150 -12.23 12.48 -10.19
CA GLU A 150 -12.96 11.83 -11.30
C GLU A 150 -12.79 10.30 -11.34
N GLN A 151 -12.68 9.65 -10.16
CA GLN A 151 -12.47 8.21 -10.03
C GLN A 151 -11.11 7.70 -10.56
N LYS A 152 -10.11 8.58 -10.62
CA LYS A 152 -8.71 8.22 -10.93
C LYS A 152 -7.81 8.67 -9.79
N ILE A 153 -6.80 7.86 -9.48
CA ILE A 153 -5.73 8.30 -8.58
C ILE A 153 -4.92 9.35 -9.34
N THR A 154 -4.79 10.55 -8.76
CA THR A 154 -4.01 11.64 -9.35
C THR A 154 -2.60 11.71 -8.79
N GLY A 155 -2.38 11.09 -7.64
CA GLY A 155 -1.10 11.05 -6.97
C GLY A 155 -1.23 10.53 -5.55
N PHE A 156 -0.08 10.25 -4.96
CA PHE A 156 -0.01 10.00 -3.53
C PHE A 156 1.29 10.53 -2.94
N ASN A 157 1.22 10.86 -1.65
CA ASN A 157 2.36 11.23 -0.84
C ASN A 157 2.48 10.22 0.28
N ILE A 158 3.68 9.75 0.57
CA ILE A 158 3.94 8.85 1.69
C ILE A 158 5.19 9.30 2.42
N SER A 159 5.15 9.27 3.75
CA SER A 159 6.28 9.50 4.62
C SER A 159 6.59 8.20 5.35
N ILE A 160 7.72 7.57 5.04
CA ILE A 160 8.16 6.32 5.68
C ILE A 160 9.39 6.63 6.52
N ASN A 161 9.35 6.38 7.83
CA ASN A 161 10.44 6.70 8.75
C ASN A 161 11.01 8.12 8.51
N TYR A 162 10.13 9.11 8.35
CA TYR A 162 10.46 10.52 8.07
C TYR A 162 11.01 10.85 6.68
N LYS A 163 11.20 9.86 5.79
CA LYS A 163 11.52 10.10 4.38
C LYS A 163 10.22 10.32 3.60
N LYS A 164 10.04 11.53 3.08
CA LYS A 164 8.89 11.89 2.23
C LYS A 164 9.14 11.46 0.78
N ILE A 165 8.10 10.90 0.18
CA ILE A 165 8.07 10.50 -1.22
C ILE A 165 6.77 11.05 -1.79
N SER A 166 6.90 11.88 -2.81
CA SER A 166 5.78 12.51 -3.53
C SER A 166 5.72 11.93 -4.93
N ILE A 167 4.56 11.38 -5.27
CA ILE A 167 4.35 10.67 -6.52
C ILE A 167 3.18 11.32 -7.26
N LYS A 168 3.41 11.65 -8.52
CA LYS A 168 2.40 12.16 -9.45
C LYS A 168 2.21 11.16 -10.58
N TRP A 169 0.95 11.01 -10.99
CA TRP A 169 0.52 10.15 -12.08
C TRP A 169 0.55 10.91 -13.41
#